data_AF-A0ABD5NXD1-F1
#
_entry.id   AF-A0ABD5NXD1-F1
#
_cell.length_a   1.000
_cell.length_b   1.000
_cell.length_c   1.000
_cell.angle_alpha   90.00
_cell.angle_beta   90.00
_cell.angle_gamma   90.00
#
_symmetry.space_group_name_H-M   'P 1'
#
loop_
_entity.id
_entity.type
_entity.pdbx_description
1 polymer ?
#
loop_
_entity_poly.entity_id
_entity_poly.type
_entity_poly.pdbx_seq_one_letter_code
_entity_poly.pdbx_strand_id
1 'polypeptide(L)'
;MTEANATPSRSRRVELRVRERIPASVADVVDDVVDRLGRLEADGEIAELQVSTWSRRCGTDAVASVDTSVAAAVAEFRSWADRNGYTLRPAFDRRDVSSMVARTSRSELVVPMICLAVYEDDDLQCVAPCSDGDDVFTAADCLAALESDASDPIEVPFENDGAADDVDAAERERASA
;
A
#
# COMPACT_ATOMS: atom_id res chain seq x y z
N MET A 1 4.25 26.98 -37.60
CA MET A 1 4.91 25.66 -37.50
C MET A 1 4.85 25.30 -36.03
N THR A 2 4.18 24.19 -35.75
CA THR A 2 3.62 23.73 -34.48
C THR A 2 4.50 24.02 -33.27
N GLU A 3 4.01 24.87 -32.36
CA GLU A 3 4.41 24.83 -30.97
C GLU A 3 3.97 23.46 -30.46
N ALA A 4 4.94 22.55 -30.31
CA ALA A 4 4.74 21.34 -29.56
C ALA A 4 4.31 21.77 -28.16
N ASN A 5 3.04 21.53 -27.85
CA ASN A 5 2.57 21.47 -26.48
C ASN A 5 3.47 20.47 -25.77
N ALA A 6 4.52 20.96 -25.11
CA ALA A 6 5.20 20.18 -24.10
C ALA A 6 4.15 20.01 -23.02
N THR A 7 3.38 18.92 -23.11
CA THR A 7 2.67 18.37 -21.96
C THR A 7 3.67 18.45 -20.81
N PRO A 8 3.34 19.10 -19.69
CA PRO A 8 4.27 19.18 -18.57
C PRO A 8 4.74 17.76 -18.35
N SER A 9 6.04 17.53 -18.52
CA SER A 9 6.67 16.24 -18.29
C SER A 9 6.50 16.00 -16.80
N ARG A 10 5.36 15.44 -16.41
CA ARG A 10 5.03 15.18 -15.02
C ARG A 10 6.04 14.15 -14.56
N SER A 11 7.00 14.59 -13.76
CA SER A 11 8.12 13.77 -13.31
C SER A 11 7.60 12.83 -12.22
N ARG A 12 6.86 11.80 -12.61
CA ARG A 12 6.28 10.85 -11.66
C ARG A 12 7.36 9.91 -11.16
N ARG A 13 7.60 9.92 -9.85
CA ARG A 13 8.52 9.00 -9.18
C ARG A 13 7.72 7.97 -8.42
N VAL A 14 8.02 6.70 -8.65
CA VAL A 14 7.34 5.59 -7.97
C VAL A 14 8.30 4.92 -7.01
N GLU A 15 7.86 4.74 -5.77
CA GLU A 15 8.59 4.00 -4.75
C GLU A 15 7.83 2.76 -4.31
N LEU A 16 8.40 1.60 -4.61
CA LEU A 16 7.91 0.29 -4.18
C LEU A 16 8.71 -0.19 -2.96
N ARG A 17 8.04 -0.35 -1.83
CA ARG A 17 8.62 -0.90 -0.60
C ARG A 17 8.07 -2.29 -0.30
N VAL A 18 8.96 -3.29 -0.28
CA VAL A 18 8.63 -4.69 -0.05
C VAL A 18 9.14 -5.15 1.32
N ARG A 19 8.43 -6.05 2.00
CA ARG A 19 8.89 -6.59 3.27
C ARG A 19 10.02 -7.62 3.06
N GLU A 20 11.05 -7.60 3.92
CA GLU A 20 12.21 -8.52 3.82
C GLU A 20 11.82 -10.02 3.80
N ARG A 21 10.69 -10.38 4.42
CA ARG A 21 10.14 -11.73 4.36
C ARG A 21 8.72 -11.69 3.83
N ILE A 22 8.56 -12.14 2.60
CA ILE A 22 7.28 -12.41 1.95
C ILE A 22 7.10 -13.92 1.73
N PRO A 23 5.87 -14.44 1.82
CA PRO A 23 5.58 -15.80 1.40
C PRO A 23 5.78 -15.93 -0.12
N ALA A 24 6.10 -17.14 -0.59
CA ALA A 24 6.30 -17.41 -2.01
C ALA A 24 5.08 -17.00 -2.86
N SER A 25 3.86 -17.18 -2.33
CA SER A 25 2.62 -16.76 -2.99
C SER A 25 2.52 -15.25 -3.27
N VAL A 26 3.33 -14.42 -2.60
CA VAL A 26 3.40 -12.96 -2.80
C VAL A 26 4.64 -12.58 -3.60
N ALA A 27 5.63 -13.47 -3.73
CA ALA A 27 6.85 -13.19 -4.48
C ALA A 27 6.56 -12.98 -5.97
N ASP A 28 5.75 -13.86 -6.60
CA ASP A 28 5.33 -13.69 -8.00
C ASP A 28 4.54 -12.38 -8.21
N VAL A 29 3.72 -11.97 -7.24
CA VAL A 29 2.98 -10.70 -7.30
C VAL A 29 3.93 -9.51 -7.23
N VAL A 30 4.96 -9.57 -6.39
CA VAL A 30 5.99 -8.52 -6.32
C VAL A 30 6.76 -8.43 -7.63
N ASP A 31 7.15 -9.57 -8.20
CA ASP A 31 7.88 -9.63 -9.47
C ASP A 31 7.06 -9.03 -10.62
N ASP A 32 5.77 -9.38 -10.72
CA ASP A 32 4.84 -8.78 -11.70
C ASP A 32 4.73 -7.26 -11.54
N VAL A 33 4.57 -6.78 -10.31
CA VAL A 33 4.50 -5.33 -10.03
C VAL A 33 5.80 -4.63 -10.40
N VAL A 34 6.96 -5.21 -10.08
CA VAL A 34 8.27 -4.64 -10.43
C VAL A 34 8.46 -4.62 -11.95
N ASP A 35 8.13 -5.69 -12.65
CA ASP A 35 8.28 -5.76 -14.11
C ASP A 35 7.38 -4.73 -14.82
N ARG A 36 6.13 -4.61 -14.39
CA ARG A 36 5.19 -3.62 -14.94
C ARG A 36 5.64 -2.18 -14.68
N LEU A 37 6.06 -1.86 -13.45
CA LEU A 37 6.63 -0.54 -13.14
C LEU A 37 7.90 -0.26 -13.95
N GLY A 38 8.75 -1.27 -14.17
CA GLY A 38 9.94 -1.14 -14.99
C GLY A 38 9.62 -0.87 -16.47
N ARG A 39 8.51 -1.41 -16.99
CA ARG A 39 8.01 -1.06 -18.34
C ARG A 39 7.55 0.39 -18.39
N LEU A 40 6.77 0.86 -17.42
CA LEU A 40 6.36 2.26 -17.35
C LEU A 40 7.56 3.22 -17.32
N GLU A 41 8.65 2.85 -16.64
CA GLU A 41 9.89 3.63 -16.63
C GLU A 41 10.57 3.62 -18.00
N ALA A 42 10.64 2.45 -18.64
CA ALA A 42 11.26 2.29 -19.95
C ALA A 42 10.49 3.02 -21.07
N ASP A 43 9.16 3.06 -20.99
CA ASP A 43 8.29 3.81 -21.91
C ASP A 43 8.24 5.32 -21.57
N GLY A 44 8.80 5.73 -20.44
CA GLY A 44 8.91 7.14 -20.01
C GLY A 44 7.63 7.71 -19.39
N GLU A 45 6.70 6.84 -18.97
CA GLU A 45 5.47 7.22 -18.26
C GLU A 45 5.74 7.55 -16.78
N ILE A 46 6.78 6.92 -16.20
CA ILE A 46 7.36 7.33 -14.92
C ILE A 46 8.81 7.76 -15.13
N ALA A 47 9.23 8.77 -14.39
CA ALA A 47 10.58 9.32 -14.48
C ALA A 47 11.61 8.47 -13.71
N GLU A 48 11.18 7.80 -12.63
CA GLU A 48 12.07 6.98 -11.80
C GLU A 48 11.29 5.93 -11.00
N LEU A 49 11.80 4.69 -10.99
CA LEU A 49 11.37 3.61 -10.12
C LEU A 49 12.41 3.34 -9.01
N GLN A 50 11.99 3.45 -7.75
CA GLN A 50 12.79 3.06 -6.60
C GLN A 50 12.19 1.83 -5.91
N VAL A 51 12.95 0.74 -5.82
CA VAL A 51 12.54 -0.47 -5.09
C VAL A 51 13.37 -0.62 -3.82
N SER A 52 12.71 -0.57 -2.66
CA SER A 52 13.33 -0.63 -1.33
C SER A 52 12.72 -1.74 -0.47
N THR A 53 13.44 -2.16 0.58
CA THR A 53 12.96 -3.20 1.51
C THR A 53 12.74 -2.63 2.91
N TRP A 54 11.63 -2.99 3.57
CA TRP A 54 11.38 -2.66 4.97
C TRP A 54 12.32 -3.44 5.90
N SER A 55 13.10 -2.73 6.72
CA SER A 55 13.95 -3.33 7.75
C SER A 55 13.13 -4.10 8.81
N ARG A 56 13.62 -5.28 9.19
CA ARG A 56 12.93 -6.29 10.04
C ARG A 56 12.47 -5.84 11.45
N ARG A 57 12.82 -4.63 11.92
CA ARG A 57 12.40 -4.10 13.23
C ARG A 57 11.82 -2.68 13.11
N CYS A 58 10.54 -2.61 12.77
CA CYS A 58 9.76 -1.38 12.87
C CYS A 58 9.20 -1.23 14.30
N GLY A 59 10.09 -1.20 15.31
CA GLY A 59 9.68 -0.93 16.69
C GLY A 59 9.42 0.55 16.88
N THR A 60 8.31 0.94 17.53
CA THR A 60 8.04 2.35 17.88
C THR A 60 8.65 2.73 19.25
N ASP A 61 9.51 1.88 19.82
CA ASP A 61 10.05 2.05 21.16
C ASP A 61 11.50 2.54 21.09
N ALA A 62 11.78 3.64 21.78
CA ALA A 62 13.06 4.36 21.77
C ALA A 62 14.28 3.51 22.19
N VAL A 63 14.07 2.31 22.72
CA VAL A 63 15.11 1.43 23.26
C VAL A 63 15.54 0.29 22.32
N ALA A 64 14.92 0.13 21.14
CA ALA A 64 15.32 -0.89 20.18
C ALA A 64 15.36 -0.30 18.77
N SER A 65 16.53 0.21 18.37
CA SER A 65 16.93 0.57 16.99
C SER A 65 15.74 0.88 16.08
N VAL A 66 15.10 2.01 16.33
CA VAL A 66 14.05 2.51 15.44
C VAL A 66 14.69 2.68 14.08
N ASP A 67 14.13 2.04 13.06
CA ASP A 67 14.45 2.41 11.70
C ASP A 67 13.75 3.74 11.41
N THR A 68 14.44 4.84 11.73
CA THR A 68 13.90 6.21 11.65
C THR A 68 13.40 6.54 10.24
N SER A 69 13.99 5.92 9.22
CA SER A 69 13.56 6.08 7.82
C SER A 69 12.16 5.51 7.60
N VAL A 70 11.88 4.30 8.11
CA VAL A 70 10.53 3.70 8.04
C VAL A 70 9.51 4.55 8.79
N ALA A 71 9.84 4.97 10.02
CA ALA A 71 8.93 5.76 10.83
C ALA A 71 8.58 7.11 10.18
N ALA A 72 9.55 7.77 9.55
CA ALA A 72 9.35 9.01 8.82
C ALA A 72 8.45 8.81 7.58
N ALA A 73 8.75 7.81 6.74
CA ALA A 73 7.94 7.49 5.57
C ALA A 73 6.48 7.17 5.95
N VAL A 74 6.28 6.40 7.01
CA VAL A 74 4.92 6.05 7.48
C VAL A 74 4.18 7.27 8.05
N ALA A 75 4.89 8.21 8.68
CA ALA A 75 4.28 9.45 9.15
C ALA A 75 3.83 10.33 7.97
N GLU A 76 4.65 10.43 6.93
CA GLU A 76 4.32 11.12 5.67
C GLU A 76 3.08 10.49 5.01
N PHE A 77 3.06 9.16 4.87
CA PHE A 77 1.93 8.45 4.28
C PHE A 77 0.63 8.65 5.07
N ARG A 78 0.71 8.66 6.41
CA ARG A 78 -0.46 8.92 7.25
C ARG A 78 -0.95 10.36 7.11
N SER A 79 -0.04 11.31 6.97
CA SER A 79 -0.38 12.72 6.73
C SER A 79 -1.07 12.91 5.38
N TRP A 80 -0.59 12.22 4.35
CA TRP A 80 -1.27 12.18 3.04
C TRP A 80 -2.65 11.54 3.15
N ALA A 81 -2.77 10.38 3.81
CA ALA A 81 -4.05 9.69 3.94
C ALA A 81 -5.08 10.56 4.67
N ASP A 82 -4.70 11.16 5.81
CA ASP A 82 -5.57 12.06 6.59
C ASP A 82 -6.01 13.29 5.78
N ARG A 83 -5.12 13.86 4.97
CA ARG A 83 -5.42 15.02 4.12
C ARG A 83 -6.40 14.68 2.99
N ASN A 84 -6.32 13.47 2.45
CA ASN A 84 -7.11 13.03 1.30
C ASN A 84 -8.35 12.21 1.68
N GLY A 85 -8.61 12.01 2.98
CA GLY A 85 -9.76 11.24 3.46
C GLY A 85 -9.56 9.72 3.45
N TYR A 86 -8.33 9.24 3.27
CA TYR A 86 -7.98 7.83 3.33
C TYR A 86 -7.42 7.43 4.71
N THR A 87 -7.43 6.14 4.98
CA THR A 87 -6.75 5.49 6.10
C THR A 87 -5.78 4.45 5.58
N LEU A 88 -4.61 4.36 6.21
CA LEU A 88 -3.66 3.27 5.93
C LEU A 88 -3.98 2.00 6.72
N ARG A 89 -5.03 2.01 7.56
CA ARG A 89 -5.51 0.80 8.23
C ARG A 89 -6.37 -0.02 7.25
N PRO A 90 -6.34 -1.36 7.35
CA PRO A 90 -5.62 -2.18 8.34
C PRO A 90 -4.15 -2.47 7.99
N ALA A 91 -3.66 -2.05 6.81
CA ALA A 91 -2.34 -2.43 6.31
C ALA A 91 -1.16 -1.90 7.14
N PHE A 92 -1.29 -0.69 7.70
CA PHE A 92 -0.31 -0.04 8.56
C PHE A 92 -0.82 0.05 10.01
N ASP A 93 -0.81 -1.08 10.71
CA ASP A 93 -1.35 -1.18 12.07
C ASP A 93 -0.28 -1.02 13.17
N ARG A 94 -0.70 -0.64 14.37
CA ARG A 94 0.16 -0.60 15.55
C ARG A 94 -0.24 -1.72 16.48
N ARG A 95 0.59 -2.75 16.56
CA ARG A 95 0.36 -3.89 17.45
C ARG A 95 1.08 -3.69 18.78
N ASP A 96 0.32 -3.63 19.86
CA ASP A 96 0.91 -3.66 21.20
C ASP A 96 1.26 -5.09 21.60
N VAL A 97 2.55 -5.36 21.72
CA VAL A 97 3.08 -6.63 22.20
C VAL A 97 3.39 -6.46 23.68
N SER A 98 2.50 -6.97 24.53
CA SER A 98 2.74 -7.07 25.96
C SER A 98 3.58 -8.31 26.25
N SER A 99 4.79 -8.12 26.78
CA SER A 99 5.59 -9.24 27.28
C SER A 99 5.40 -9.34 28.79
N MET A 100 4.66 -10.37 29.22
CA MET A 100 4.42 -10.65 30.64
C MET A 100 5.73 -10.96 31.39
N VAL A 101 6.73 -11.50 30.69
CA VAL A 101 8.07 -11.80 31.23
C VAL A 101 8.90 -10.54 31.49
N ALA A 102 8.83 -9.55 30.60
CA ALA A 102 9.64 -8.33 30.70
C ALA A 102 8.92 -7.17 31.42
N ARG A 103 7.64 -7.34 31.79
CA ARG A 103 6.76 -6.28 32.35
C ARG A 103 6.84 -4.97 31.55
N THR A 104 7.09 -5.08 30.25
CA THR A 104 7.17 -3.95 29.32
C THR A 104 6.19 -4.18 28.19
N SER A 105 5.44 -3.14 27.86
CA SER A 105 4.59 -3.07 26.68
C SER A 105 5.41 -2.41 25.57
N ARG A 106 5.60 -3.10 24.45
CA ARG A 106 6.22 -2.52 23.27
C ARG A 106 5.18 -2.40 22.16
N SER A 107 5.05 -1.23 21.58
CA SER A 107 4.29 -1.07 20.34
C SER A 107 5.19 -1.37 19.14
N GLU A 108 4.71 -2.22 18.25
CA GLU A 108 5.36 -2.55 16.98
C GLU A 108 4.49 -2.04 15.82
N LEU A 109 5.12 -1.36 14.86
CA LEU A 109 4.46 -0.99 13.62
C LEU A 109 4.45 -2.20 12.69
N VAL A 110 3.25 -2.60 12.30
CA VAL A 110 3.02 -3.60 11.25
C VAL A 110 2.93 -2.86 9.93
N VAL A 111 3.84 -3.15 9.01
CA VAL A 111 3.83 -2.65 7.63
C VAL A 111 3.31 -3.74 6.69
N PRO A 112 2.69 -3.36 5.55
CA PRO A 112 2.24 -4.34 4.57
C PRO A 112 3.41 -5.07 3.91
N MET A 113 3.10 -6.17 3.23
CA MET A 113 4.08 -6.93 2.45
C MET A 113 4.59 -6.16 1.24
N ILE A 114 3.72 -5.34 0.65
CA ILE A 114 3.97 -4.48 -0.50
C ILE A 114 3.36 -3.12 -0.20
N CYS A 115 4.11 -2.05 -0.44
CA CYS A 115 3.64 -0.67 -0.38
C CYS A 115 4.12 0.05 -1.64
N LEU A 116 3.22 0.74 -2.32
CA LEU A 116 3.50 1.60 -3.45
C LEU A 116 3.24 3.05 -3.04
N ALA A 117 4.19 3.95 -3.28
CA ALA A 117 4.02 5.38 -3.12
C ALA A 117 4.35 6.07 -4.45
N VAL A 118 3.45 6.95 -4.91
CA VAL A 118 3.60 7.70 -6.16
C VAL A 118 3.78 9.16 -5.80
N TYR A 119 4.87 9.73 -6.26
CA TYR A 119 5.23 11.13 -6.10
C TYR A 119 5.12 11.85 -7.44
N GLU A 120 4.59 13.06 -7.44
CA GLU A 120 4.59 13.98 -8.57
C GLU A 120 5.19 15.30 -8.10
N ASP A 121 6.30 15.72 -8.70
CA ASP A 121 7.02 16.95 -8.32
C ASP A 121 7.35 17.02 -6.80
N ASP A 122 7.82 15.91 -6.23
CA ASP A 122 8.10 15.71 -4.79
C ASP A 122 6.87 15.70 -3.87
N ASP A 123 5.65 15.90 -4.39
CA ASP A 123 4.41 15.79 -3.61
C ASP A 123 3.81 14.39 -3.74
N LEU A 124 3.48 13.80 -2.60
CA LEU A 124 2.91 12.46 -2.52
C LEU A 124 1.47 12.45 -3.05
N GLN A 125 1.22 11.74 -4.15
CA GLN A 125 -0.08 11.70 -4.83
C GLN A 125 -0.90 10.44 -4.48
N CYS A 126 -0.29 9.24 -4.50
CA CYS A 126 -0.92 7.98 -4.05
C CYS A 126 -0.03 7.27 -3.03
N VAL A 127 -0.65 6.68 -2.00
CA VAL A 127 -0.06 5.57 -1.24
C VAL A 127 -1.02 4.39 -1.27
N ALA A 128 -0.50 3.21 -1.63
CA ALA A 128 -1.21 1.96 -1.52
C ALA A 128 -0.37 0.92 -0.74
N PRO A 129 -0.96 0.05 0.08
CA PRO A 129 -2.39 -0.06 0.32
C PRO A 129 -2.96 1.05 1.22
N CYS A 130 -4.12 1.57 0.83
CA CYS A 130 -4.93 2.49 1.63
C CYS A 130 -6.42 2.09 1.52
N SER A 131 -7.27 2.70 2.34
CA SER A 131 -8.71 2.47 2.35
C SER A 131 -9.41 3.80 2.56
N ASP A 132 -10.56 4.04 1.95
CA ASP A 132 -11.41 5.21 2.22
C ASP A 132 -12.40 4.96 3.37
N GLY A 133 -12.46 3.73 3.87
CA GLY A 133 -13.39 3.29 4.91
C GLY A 133 -14.38 2.24 4.41
N ASP A 134 -14.70 2.27 3.12
CA ASP A 134 -15.59 1.33 2.45
C ASP A 134 -14.79 0.33 1.60
N ASP A 135 -13.82 0.81 0.82
CA ASP A 135 -13.00 -0.01 -0.09
C ASP A 135 -11.52 -0.04 0.33
N VAL A 136 -10.79 -1.06 -0.14
CA VAL A 136 -9.34 -1.20 0.06
C VAL A 136 -8.64 -1.15 -1.28
N PHE A 137 -7.85 -0.10 -1.48
CA PHE A 137 -7.03 0.08 -2.66
C PHE A 137 -5.68 -0.59 -2.45
N THR A 138 -5.31 -1.53 -3.34
CA THR A 138 -4.05 -2.27 -3.24
C THR A 138 -2.96 -1.64 -4.10
N ALA A 139 -1.71 -2.10 -3.92
CA ALA A 139 -0.61 -1.69 -4.80
C ALA A 139 -0.85 -2.05 -6.27
N ALA A 140 -1.59 -3.13 -6.54
CA ALA A 140 -1.98 -3.52 -7.89
C ALA A 140 -3.03 -2.57 -8.48
N ASP A 141 -3.94 -2.03 -7.67
CA ASP A 141 -4.93 -1.03 -8.11
C ASP A 141 -4.27 0.30 -8.48
N CYS A 142 -3.39 0.85 -7.62
CA CYS A 142 -2.66 2.07 -8.00
C CYS A 142 -1.76 1.82 -9.24
N LEU A 143 -1.21 0.61 -9.43
CA LEU A 143 -0.48 0.27 -10.66
C LEU A 143 -1.37 0.26 -11.90
N ALA A 144 -2.54 -0.38 -11.83
CA ALA A 144 -3.48 -0.42 -12.94
C ALA A 144 -3.98 0.99 -13.34
N ALA A 145 -4.13 1.87 -12.36
CA ALA A 145 -4.51 3.25 -12.60
C ALA A 145 -3.36 4.06 -13.24
N LEU A 146 -2.11 3.81 -12.86
CA LEU A 146 -0.93 4.39 -13.52
C LEU A 146 -0.85 3.97 -15.00
N GLU A 147 -1.11 2.70 -15.32
CA GLU A 147 -1.10 2.19 -16.69
C GLU A 147 -2.26 2.73 -17.55
N SER A 148 -3.33 3.25 -16.93
CA SER A 148 -4.51 3.76 -17.65
C SER A 148 -4.44 5.27 -17.95
N ASP A 149 -3.32 5.94 -17.63
CA ASP A 149 -3.13 7.40 -17.71
C ASP A 149 -4.24 8.21 -17.00
N ALA A 150 -4.92 7.61 -16.01
CA ALA A 150 -5.86 8.33 -15.17
C ALA A 150 -5.07 9.42 -14.43
N SER A 151 -5.45 10.69 -14.61
CA SER A 151 -4.77 11.83 -13.96
C SER A 151 -4.80 11.75 -12.43
N ASP A 152 -5.62 10.87 -11.87
CA ASP A 152 -5.63 10.47 -10.48
C ASP A 152 -5.53 8.94 -10.38
N PRO A 153 -4.42 8.38 -9.83
CA PRO A 153 -4.27 6.94 -9.70
C PRO A 153 -5.24 6.31 -8.67
N ILE A 154 -6.03 7.12 -7.95
CA ILE A 154 -7.10 6.66 -7.03
C ILE A 154 -8.47 7.23 -7.43
N GLU A 155 -8.75 7.29 -8.73
CA GLU A 155 -10.13 7.36 -9.22
C GLU A 155 -10.48 6.04 -9.94
N VAL A 156 -10.84 5.01 -9.17
CA VAL A 156 -11.41 3.78 -9.73
C VAL A 156 -12.83 3.54 -9.18
N PRO A 157 -13.89 4.02 -9.87
CA PRO A 157 -15.23 3.54 -9.64
C PRO A 157 -15.49 2.39 -10.62
N PHE A 158 -15.15 1.16 -10.25
CA PHE A 158 -15.52 -0.01 -11.06
C PHE A 158 -16.19 -1.08 -10.20
N GLU A 159 -17.52 -1.10 -10.33
CA GLU A 159 -18.54 -2.03 -9.86
C GLU A 159 -18.05 -3.29 -9.11
N ASN A 160 -18.41 -3.31 -7.83
CA ASN A 160 -18.43 -4.48 -6.97
C ASN A 160 -19.22 -5.62 -7.64
N ASP A 161 -18.52 -6.62 -8.21
CA ASP A 161 -19.11 -7.92 -8.51
C ASP A 161 -19.36 -8.61 -7.18
N GLY A 162 -20.57 -8.39 -6.67
CA GLY A 162 -21.05 -8.92 -5.41
C GLY A 162 -21.05 -10.44 -5.41
N ALA A 163 -19.95 -11.04 -4.96
CA ALA A 163 -19.92 -12.40 -4.45
C ALA A 163 -20.14 -12.39 -2.93
N ALA A 164 -21.34 -11.96 -2.52
CA ALA A 164 -21.88 -12.39 -1.23
C ALA A 164 -22.30 -13.85 -1.39
N ASP A 165 -21.40 -14.77 -1.03
CA ASP A 165 -21.71 -16.19 -0.94
C ASP A 165 -22.68 -16.39 0.24
N ASP A 166 -23.96 -16.52 -0.12
CA ASP A 166 -25.05 -16.99 0.72
C ASP A 166 -24.93 -18.51 0.91
N VAL A 167 -24.41 -18.93 2.06
CA VAL A 167 -24.55 -20.29 2.63
C VAL A 167 -24.22 -20.19 4.12
N ASP A 168 -24.98 -20.68 5.09
CA ASP A 168 -26.12 -21.58 5.11
C ASP A 168 -26.85 -21.33 6.43
N ALA A 169 -28.16 -21.10 6.36
CA ALA A 169 -29.05 -21.05 7.52
C ALA A 169 -30.02 -22.23 7.45
N ALA A 170 -29.56 -23.47 7.68
CA ALA A 170 -30.46 -24.60 7.92
C ALA A 170 -29.82 -25.75 8.73
N GLU A 171 -30.00 -25.74 10.06
CA GLU A 171 -30.61 -26.91 10.73
C GLU A 171 -30.95 -26.54 12.18
N ARG A 172 -32.21 -26.13 12.38
CA ARG A 172 -32.90 -26.35 13.66
C ARG A 172 -33.66 -27.68 13.55
N GLU A 173 -33.76 -28.34 14.70
CA GLU A 173 -34.64 -29.48 15.02
C GLU A 173 -34.12 -30.89 14.76
N ARG A 174 -33.44 -31.43 15.79
CA ARG A 174 -33.69 -32.80 16.25
C ARG A 174 -33.98 -32.82 17.75
N ALA A 175 -35.23 -32.50 18.08
CA ALA A 175 -35.87 -33.00 19.29
C ALA A 175 -36.94 -34.02 18.87
N SER A 176 -37.04 -35.11 19.64
CA SER A 176 -38.07 -36.16 19.58
C SER A 176 -37.79 -37.37 18.67
N ALA A 177 -37.13 -38.38 19.25
CA ALA A 177 -37.61 -39.76 19.29
C ALA A 177 -36.91 -40.50 20.43
#